data_AF-B8GS28-F1
#
_entry.id   AF-B8GS28-F1
#
_cell.length_a   1.000
_cell.length_b   1.000
_cell.length_c   1.000
_cell.angle_alpha   90.00
_cell.angle_beta   90.00
_cell.angle_gamma   90.00
#
_symmetry.space_group_name_H-M   'P 1'
#
loop_
_entity.id
_entity.type
_entity.pdbx_description
1 polymer ?
#
loop_
_entity_poly.entity_id
_entity_poly.type
_entity_poly.pdbx_seq_one_letter_code
_entity_poly.pdbx_strand_id
1 'polypeptide(L)'
;MTRETLLDKLRVGPWLIAALIMAAVVGWLYPHQLGVLLWSLTKLSFGAYLGYWIDRTIFPYARPGDFLQLHVKSVSLLMLRRAIIIAAVIIALGLGV
;
A
#
# COMPACT_ATOMS: atom_id res chain seq x y z
N MET A 1 -21.05 -15.07 15.91
CA MET A 1 -19.69 -14.50 15.78
C MET A 1 -18.77 -15.59 15.26
N THR A 2 -18.41 -15.46 13.99
CA THR A 2 -17.91 -16.49 13.06
C THR A 2 -16.39 -16.71 13.18
N ARG A 3 -15.98 -17.98 13.23
CA ARG A 3 -14.56 -18.44 13.29
C ARG A 3 -13.73 -18.10 12.03
N GLU A 4 -14.33 -17.44 11.04
CA GLU A 4 -13.70 -16.97 9.79
C GLU A 4 -12.73 -15.79 10.01
N THR A 5 -12.77 -15.11 11.16
CA THR A 5 -12.17 -13.77 11.33
C THR A 5 -10.66 -13.74 11.61
N LEU A 6 -10.05 -14.83 12.06
CA LEU A 6 -8.61 -14.87 12.39
C LEU A 6 -7.76 -15.35 11.23
N LEU A 7 -8.23 -16.35 10.48
CA LEU A 7 -7.53 -16.87 9.30
C LEU A 7 -7.56 -15.88 8.14
N ASP A 8 -8.67 -15.14 7.94
CA ASP A 8 -8.74 -14.07 6.93
C ASP A 8 -7.76 -12.92 7.24
N LYS A 9 -7.58 -12.57 8.52
CA LYS A 9 -6.60 -11.57 8.97
C LYS A 9 -5.15 -12.02 8.75
N LEU A 10 -4.89 -13.33 8.75
CA LEU A 10 -3.56 -13.91 8.58
C LEU A 10 -3.21 -14.26 7.12
N ARG A 11 -4.05 -13.94 6.14
CA ARG A 11 -3.77 -14.22 4.70
C ARG A 11 -2.50 -13.55 4.17
N VAL A 12 -2.17 -12.38 4.70
CA VAL A 12 -0.91 -11.68 4.37
C VAL A 12 0.28 -12.26 5.16
N GLY A 13 0.01 -13.03 6.22
CA GLY A 13 1.00 -13.61 7.11
C GLY A 13 2.10 -14.42 6.40
N PRO A 14 1.79 -15.37 5.50
CA PRO A 14 2.81 -16.12 4.77
C PRO A 14 3.74 -15.23 3.94
N TRP A 15 3.20 -14.20 3.28
CA TRP A 15 3.98 -13.25 2.48
C TRP A 15 4.87 -12.37 3.36
N LEU A 16 4.37 -11.93 4.51
CA LEU A 16 5.16 -11.16 5.48
C LEU A 16 6.30 -12.01 6.05
N ILE A 17 6.03 -13.26 6.43
CA ILE A 17 7.04 -14.19 6.95
C ILE A 17 8.13 -14.42 5.89
N ALA A 18 7.77 -14.69 4.64
CA ALA A 18 8.73 -14.85 3.55
C ALA A 18 9.59 -13.59 3.35
N ALA A 19 8.98 -12.40 3.38
CA ALA A 19 9.71 -11.14 3.26
C ALA A 19 10.70 -10.92 4.41
N LEU A 20 10.32 -11.23 5.65
CA LEU A 20 11.19 -11.13 6.83
C LEU A 20 12.36 -12.11 6.76
N ILE A 21 12.12 -13.36 6.33
CA ILE A 21 13.18 -14.36 6.14
C ILE A 21 14.18 -13.86 5.09
N MET A 22 13.70 -13.36 3.95
CA MET A 22 14.58 -12.84 2.90
C MET A 22 15.36 -11.61 3.37
N ALA A 23 14.73 -10.69 4.09
CA ALA A 23 15.41 -9.54 4.67
C ALA A 23 16.51 -9.96 5.68
N ALA A 24 16.27 -11.00 6.48
CA ALA A 24 17.26 -11.54 7.41
C ALA A 24 18.44 -12.20 6.67
N VAL A 25 18.18 -12.97 5.61
CA VAL A 25 19.23 -13.56 4.76
C VAL A 25 20.08 -12.48 4.10
N VAL A 26 19.47 -11.44 3.53
CA VAL A 26 20.19 -10.29 2.95
C VAL A 26 20.98 -9.55 4.03
N GLY A 27 20.42 -9.36 5.22
CA GLY A 27 21.10 -8.71 6.34
C GLY A 27 22.34 -9.47 6.82
N TRP A 28 22.28 -10.80 6.79
CA TRP A 28 23.42 -11.67 7.14
C TRP A 28 24.53 -11.65 6.08
N LEU A 29 24.15 -11.73 4.80
CA LEU A 29 25.11 -11.78 3.69
C LEU A 29 25.69 -10.40 3.34
N TYR A 30 24.86 -9.36 3.39
CA TYR A 30 25.18 -7.99 2.94
C TYR A 30 24.56 -6.94 3.90
N PRO A 31 25.13 -6.75 5.09
CA PRO A 31 24.54 -5.89 6.13
C PRO A 31 24.37 -4.43 5.67
N HIS A 32 25.21 -3.95 4.75
CA HIS A 32 25.12 -2.61 4.20
C HIS A 32 23.83 -2.39 3.35
N GLN A 33 23.23 -3.45 2.80
CA GLN A 33 22.03 -3.35 1.97
C GLN A 33 20.76 -3.11 2.79
N LEU A 34 20.76 -3.40 4.10
CA LEU A 34 19.63 -3.10 4.98
C LEU A 34 19.36 -1.59 5.05
N GLY A 35 20.40 -0.76 4.98
CA GLY A 35 20.24 0.69 4.91
C GLY A 35 19.52 1.15 3.64
N VAL A 36 19.84 0.54 2.50
CA VAL A 36 19.19 0.82 1.21
C VAL A 36 17.73 0.34 1.20
N LEU A 37 17.46 -0.81 1.82
CA LEU A 37 16.11 -1.31 2.00
C LEU A 37 15.28 -0.36 2.89
N LEU A 38 15.83 0.07 4.02
CA LEU A 38 15.19 1.02 4.93
C LEU A 38 14.89 2.35 4.23
N TRP A 39 15.86 2.86 3.47
CA TRP A 39 15.68 4.07 2.65
C TRP A 39 14.51 3.91 1.66
N SER A 40 14.47 2.78 0.95
CA SER A 40 13.42 2.48 -0.04
C SER A 40 12.04 2.35 0.61
N LEU A 41 11.94 1.66 1.75
CA LEU A 41 10.69 1.52 2.51
C LEU A 41 10.19 2.85 3.09
N THR A 42 11.12 3.73 3.48
CA THR A 42 10.77 5.09 3.93
C THR A 42 10.10 5.85 2.79
N LYS A 43 10.71 5.87 1.60
CA LYS A 43 10.11 6.50 0.40
C LYS A 43 8.74 5.91 0.07
N LEU A 44 8.60 4.58 0.12
CA LEU A 44 7.34 3.89 -0.13
C LEU A 44 6.25 4.32 0.86
N SER A 45 6.58 4.43 2.14
CA SER A 45 5.65 4.83 3.21
C SER A 45 5.18 6.27 3.04
N PHE A 46 6.10 7.19 2.74
CA PHE A 46 5.76 8.57 2.41
C PHE A 46 4.92 8.66 1.13
N GLY A 47 5.23 7.85 0.11
CA GLY A 47 4.45 7.79 -1.13
C GLY A 47 3.01 7.34 -0.92
N ALA A 48 2.80 6.30 -0.12
CA ALA A 48 1.47 5.84 0.24
C ALA A 48 0.68 6.93 1.00
N TYR A 49 1.33 7.59 1.97
CA TYR A 49 0.73 8.71 2.70
C TYR A 49 0.35 9.86 1.76
N LEU A 50 1.28 10.33 0.93
CA LEU A 50 1.05 11.44 0.00
C LEU A 50 -0.02 11.09 -1.04
N GLY A 51 0.04 9.92 -1.66
CA GLY A 51 -0.96 9.49 -2.65
C GLY A 51 -2.37 9.43 -2.06
N TYR A 52 -2.49 8.99 -0.81
CA TYR A 52 -3.78 8.99 -0.12
C TYR A 52 -4.33 10.39 0.13
N TRP A 53 -3.48 11.34 0.57
CA TRP A 53 -3.89 12.71 0.81
C TRP A 53 -4.17 13.48 -0.48
N ILE A 54 -3.41 13.22 -1.55
CA ILE A 54 -3.64 13.81 -2.88
C ILE A 54 -5.04 13.43 -3.40
N ASP A 55 -5.45 12.16 -3.32
CA ASP A 55 -6.81 11.74 -3.69
C ASP A 55 -7.87 12.50 -2.88
N ARG A 56 -7.66 12.70 -1.57
CA ARG A 56 -8.59 13.43 -0.70
C ARG A 56 -8.68 14.93 -1.00
N THR A 57 -7.57 15.57 -1.36
CA THR A 57 -7.50 17.01 -1.62
C THR A 57 -8.08 17.35 -2.99
N ILE A 58 -7.81 16.52 -4.02
CA ILE A 58 -8.32 16.75 -5.37
C ILE A 58 -9.82 16.39 -5.47
N PHE A 59 -10.26 15.35 -4.75
CA PHE A 59 -11.64 14.84 -4.83
C PHE A 59 -12.35 14.83 -3.47
N PRO A 60 -12.54 16.00 -2.81
CA PRO A 60 -13.15 16.05 -1.49
C PRO A 60 -14.60 15.55 -1.48
N TYR A 61 -15.32 15.73 -2.59
CA TYR A 61 -16.73 15.37 -2.77
C TYR A 61 -16.97 13.94 -3.30
N ALA A 62 -15.93 13.26 -3.81
CA ALA A 62 -16.07 11.98 -4.51
C ALA A 62 -15.37 10.83 -3.74
N ARG A 63 -15.64 10.72 -2.43
CA ARG A 63 -15.01 9.72 -1.56
C ARG A 63 -15.72 8.36 -1.71
N PRO A 64 -14.99 7.25 -1.96
CA PRO A 64 -15.59 5.93 -2.13
C PRO A 64 -16.48 5.48 -0.96
N GLY A 65 -16.17 5.91 0.27
CA GLY A 65 -16.94 5.58 1.47
C GLY A 65 -18.31 6.22 1.53
N ASP A 66 -18.47 7.41 0.94
CA ASP A 66 -19.73 8.17 0.99
C ASP A 66 -20.75 7.63 -0.04
N PHE A 67 -20.27 6.86 -1.03
CA PHE A 67 -21.08 6.29 -2.11
C PHE A 67 -21.29 4.78 -1.99
N LEU A 68 -21.00 4.18 -0.83
CA LEU A 68 -21.11 2.73 -0.62
C LEU A 68 -22.53 2.18 -0.85
N GLN A 69 -23.55 3.06 -0.76
CA GLN A 69 -24.97 2.74 -0.99
C GLN A 69 -25.42 2.97 -2.44
N LEU A 70 -24.60 3.59 -3.29
CA LEU A 70 -24.89 3.80 -4.71
C LEU A 70 -24.47 2.60 -5.56
N HIS A 71 -24.87 2.65 -6.85
CA HIS A 71 -24.58 1.64 -7.85
C HIS A 71 -23.09 1.21 -7.83
N VAL A 72 -22.86 -0.10 -7.69
CA VAL A 72 -21.52 -0.70 -7.53
C VAL A 72 -20.51 -0.26 -8.59
N LYS A 73 -20.96 -0.04 -9.83
CA LYS A 73 -20.12 0.42 -10.95
C LYS A 73 -19.44 1.77 -10.65
N SER A 74 -20.16 2.70 -10.02
CA SER A 74 -19.62 4.03 -9.69
C SER A 74 -18.58 3.93 -8.58
N VAL A 75 -18.81 3.08 -7.57
CA VAL A 75 -17.86 2.87 -6.46
C VAL A 75 -16.57 2.21 -6.97
N SER A 76 -16.66 1.24 -7.88
CA SER A 76 -15.48 0.59 -8.48
C SER A 76 -14.59 1.59 -9.23
N LEU A 77 -15.18 2.55 -9.97
CA LEU A 77 -14.41 3.58 -10.69
C LEU A 77 -13.70 4.55 -9.73
N LEU A 78 -14.35 4.93 -8.62
CA LEU A 78 -13.75 5.77 -7.58
C LEU A 78 -12.57 5.06 -6.89
N MET A 79 -12.72 3.76 -6.62
CA MET A 79 -11.64 2.93 -6.06
C MET A 79 -10.48 2.77 -7.06
N LEU A 80 -10.77 2.61 -8.35
CA LEU A 80 -9.76 2.54 -9.40
C LEU A 80 -8.96 3.84 -9.51
N ARG A 81 -9.63 5.00 -9.49
CA ARG A 81 -8.97 6.31 -9.48
C ARG A 81 -7.99 6.44 -8.30
N ARG A 82 -8.45 6.11 -7.08
CA ARG A 82 -7.59 6.15 -5.89
C ARG A 82 -6.39 5.22 -6.03
N ALA A 83 -6.60 4.00 -6.54
CA ALA A 83 -5.51 3.06 -6.76
C ALA A 83 -4.49 3.59 -7.79
N ILE A 84 -4.95 4.20 -8.88
CA ILE A 84 -4.08 4.80 -9.91
C ILE A 84 -3.27 5.96 -9.35
N ILE A 85 -3.89 6.87 -8.58
CA ILE A 85 -3.18 8.01 -7.95
C ILE A 85 -2.10 7.51 -7.00
N ILE A 86 -2.43 6.56 -6.12
CA ILE A 86 -1.47 5.99 -5.16
C ILE A 86 -0.34 5.27 -5.90
N ALA A 87 -0.66 4.48 -6.92
CA ALA A 87 0.33 3.79 -7.75
C ALA A 87 1.26 4.78 -8.46
N ALA A 88 0.72 5.85 -9.06
CA ALA A 88 1.51 6.87 -9.74
C ALA A 88 2.49 7.58 -8.78
N VAL A 89 2.05 7.90 -7.56
CA VAL A 89 2.92 8.53 -6.55
C VAL A 89 4.02 7.56 -6.08
N ILE A 90 3.67 6.29 -5.85
CA ILE A 90 4.65 5.27 -5.46
C ILE A 90 5.68 5.04 -6.57
N ILE A 91 5.25 4.96 -7.83
CA ILE A 91 6.14 4.80 -8.98
C ILE A 91 7.05 6.02 -9.12
N ALA A 92 6.51 7.24 -8.99
CA ALA A 92 7.31 8.46 -9.08
C ALA A 92 8.41 8.51 -8.00
N LEU A 93 8.10 8.17 -6.75
CA LEU A 93 9.10 8.11 -5.67
C LEU A 93 10.05 6.92 -5.77
N GLY A 94 9.61 5.83 -6.41
CA GLY A 94 10.43 4.67 -6.71
C GLY A 94 11.45 4.93 -7.82
N LEU A 95 11.05 5.66 -8.88
CA LEU A 95 11.89 6.03 -10.02
C LEU A 95 12.81 7.23 -9.73
N GLY A 96 12.43 8.10 -8.79
CA GLY A 96 13.33 9.10 -8.20
C GLY A 96 14.40 8.42 -7.36
N VAL A 97 15.38 7.83 -8.03
CA VAL A 97 16.66 7.39 -7.45
C VAL A 97 17.54 8.61 -7.24
#